data_AF-A0A9D1JAJ8-F1
#
_entry.id   AF-A0A9D1JAJ8-F1
#
_cell.length_a   1.000
_cell.length_b   1.000
_cell.length_c   1.000
_cell.angle_alpha   90.00
_cell.angle_beta   90.00
_cell.angle_gamma   90.00
#
_symmetry.space_group_name_H-M   'P 1'
#
loop_
_entity.id
_entity.type
_entity.pdbx_description
1 polymer ?
#
loop_
_entity_poly.entity_id
_entity_poly.type
_entity_poly.pdbx_seq_one_letter_code
_entity_poly.pdbx_strand_id
1 'polypeptide(L)'
;MNTLVIVLIAAVCLIAAYALYGRWLAKKWGIDPNAKTPAVVHNDGQDYVPTDGLTVFAHQFSSIAGAGPVTGAIQAAAFGWLPV
;
A
#
# COMPACT_ATOMS: atom_id res chain seq x y z
N MET A 1 -20.67 -20.76 6.19
CA MET A 1 -19.41 -20.52 5.45
C MET A 1 -18.34 -20.19 6.48
N ASN A 2 -17.26 -20.96 6.55
CA ASN A 2 -16.23 -20.78 7.60
C ASN A 2 -15.37 -19.54 7.28
N THR A 3 -15.12 -18.69 8.28
CA THR A 3 -14.28 -17.49 8.17
C THR A 3 -12.92 -17.79 7.55
N LEU A 4 -12.32 -18.94 7.87
CA LEU A 4 -11.05 -19.37 7.26
C LEU A 4 -11.13 -19.50 5.74
N VAL A 5 -12.25 -20.00 5.20
CA VAL A 5 -12.44 -20.15 3.75
C VAL A 5 -12.54 -18.78 3.08
N ILE A 6 -13.21 -17.82 3.72
CA ILE A 6 -13.32 -16.44 3.20
C ILE A 6 -11.94 -15.78 3.15
N VAL A 7 -11.14 -15.92 4.21
CA VAL A 7 -9.77 -15.37 4.27
C VAL A 7 -8.89 -15.99 3.19
N LEU A 8 -8.97 -17.31 2.98
CA LEU A 8 -8.19 -17.99 1.95
C LEU A 8 -8.57 -17.52 0.54
N ILE A 9 -9.85 -17.38 0.24
CA ILE A 9 -10.31 -16.87 -1.06
C ILE A 9 -9.82 -15.44 -1.27
N ALA A 10 -9.95 -14.57 -0.25
CA ALA A 10 -9.48 -13.19 -0.32
C ALA A 10 -7.97 -13.11 -0.57
N ALA A 11 -7.17 -13.94 0.13
CA ALA A 11 -5.73 -14.00 -0.07
C ALA A 11 -5.38 -14.40 -1.52
N VAL A 12 -6.03 -15.45 -2.06
CA VAL A 12 -5.81 -15.89 -3.44
C VAL A 12 -6.19 -14.80 -4.44
N CYS A 13 -7.34 -14.14 -4.25
CA CYS A 13 -7.78 -13.02 -5.10
C CYS A 13 -6.77 -11.86 -5.09
N LEU A 14 -6.27 -11.47 -3.92
CA LEU A 14 -5.29 -10.39 -3.80
C LEU A 14 -3.95 -10.74 -4.45
N ILE A 15 -3.47 -11.97 -4.29
CA ILE A 15 -2.25 -12.46 -4.94
C ILE A 15 -2.43 -12.47 -6.47
N ALA A 16 -3.55 -12.99 -6.96
CA ALA A 16 -3.86 -13.01 -8.39
C ALA A 16 -3.97 -11.60 -8.97
N ALA A 17 -4.63 -10.68 -8.28
CA ALA A 17 -4.72 -9.28 -8.68
C ALA A 17 -3.33 -8.63 -8.75
N TYR A 18 -2.49 -8.82 -7.73
CA TYR A 18 -1.13 -8.30 -7.72
C TYR A 18 -0.30 -8.82 -8.91
N ALA A 19 -0.33 -10.12 -9.15
CA ALA A 19 0.49 -10.74 -10.20
C ALA A 19 -0.01 -10.44 -11.63
N LEU A 20 -1.33 -10.48 -11.86
CA LEU A 20 -1.91 -10.30 -13.19
C LEU A 20 -2.05 -8.82 -13.53
N TYR A 21 -2.77 -8.08 -12.69
CA TYR A 21 -3.09 -6.68 -12.94
C TYR A 21 -1.87 -5.79 -12.75
N GLY A 22 -1.06 -6.04 -11.72
CA GLY A 22 0.20 -5.29 -11.51
C GLY A 22 1.15 -5.42 -12.69
N ARG A 23 1.30 -6.63 -13.26
CA ARG A 23 2.14 -6.84 -14.43
C ARG A 23 1.57 -6.22 -15.71
N TRP A 24 0.26 -6.25 -15.89
CA TRP A 24 -0.39 -5.57 -17.01
C TRP A 24 -0.22 -4.04 -16.92
N LEU A 25 -0.42 -3.47 -15.73
CA LEU A 25 -0.28 -2.04 -15.49
C LEU A 25 1.16 -1.56 -15.72
N ALA A 26 2.15 -2.30 -15.20
CA ALA A 26 3.57 -1.99 -15.40
C ALA A 26 3.95 -1.95 -16.88
N LYS A 27 3.43 -2.89 -17.69
CA LYS A 27 3.62 -2.89 -19.14
C LYS A 27 2.92 -1.72 -19.82
N LYS A 28 1.68 -1.41 -19.40
CA LYS A 28 0.88 -0.33 -20.01
C LYS A 28 1.51 1.05 -19.78
N TRP A 29 2.11 1.26 -18.62
CA TRP A 29 2.72 2.54 -18.23
C TRP A 29 4.18 2.67 -18.65
N GLY A 30 4.78 1.62 -19.24
CA GLY A 30 6.14 1.68 -19.76
C GLY A 30 7.19 1.85 -18.65
N ILE A 31 7.00 1.20 -17.50
CA ILE A 31 7.95 1.27 -16.38
C ILE A 31 9.29 0.68 -16.83
N ASP A 32 10.34 1.51 -16.86
CA ASP A 32 11.71 1.08 -17.12
C ASP A 32 12.35 0.59 -15.80
N PRO A 33 12.71 -0.71 -15.69
CA PRO A 33 13.35 -1.26 -14.50
C PRO A 33 14.74 -0.66 -14.20
N ASN A 34 15.40 -0.07 -15.20
CA ASN A 34 16.74 0.51 -15.05
C ASN A 34 16.70 2.02 -14.80
N ALA A 35 15.52 2.63 -14.75
CA ALA A 35 15.37 4.04 -14.48
C ALA A 35 15.91 4.35 -13.07
N LYS A 36 16.92 5.22 -13.01
CA LYS A 36 17.41 5.74 -11.73
C LYS A 36 16.32 6.61 -11.12
N THR A 37 16.09 6.43 -9.82
CA THR A 37 15.10 7.25 -9.11
C THR A 37 15.54 8.72 -9.09
N PRO A 38 14.60 9.68 -9.08
CA PRO A 38 14.93 11.11 -8.98
C PRO A 38 15.84 11.44 -7.80
N ALA A 39 15.71 10.70 -6.69
CA ALA A 39 16.58 10.80 -5.52
C ALA A 39 18.07 10.62 -5.83
N VAL A 40 18.42 9.81 -6.84
CA VAL A 40 19.80 9.58 -7.27
C VAL A 40 20.22 10.53 -8.39
N VAL A 41 19.30 10.89 -9.30
CA VAL A 41 19.60 11.73 -10.47
C VAL A 41 19.71 13.21 -10.11
N HIS A 42 18.87 13.69 -9.21
CA HIS A 42 18.75 15.10 -8.82
C HIS A 42 19.17 15.33 -7.37
N ASN A 43 20.13 14.54 -6.87
CA ASN A 43 20.51 14.54 -5.46
C ASN A 43 20.99 15.94 -5.00
N ASP A 44 20.10 16.68 -4.34
CA ASP A 44 20.30 18.06 -3.90
C ASP A 44 20.59 18.16 -2.39
N GLY A 45 20.54 17.03 -1.67
CA GLY A 45 20.75 16.98 -0.24
C GLY A 45 19.58 17.51 0.60
N GLN A 46 18.44 17.87 -0.01
CA GLN A 46 17.24 18.36 0.66
C GLN A 46 15.97 17.64 0.20
N ASP A 47 15.52 17.89 -1.04
CA ASP A 47 14.28 17.34 -1.59
C ASP A 47 14.50 15.95 -2.22
N TYR A 48 15.69 15.71 -2.75
CA TYR A 48 16.09 14.45 -3.39
C TYR A 48 17.30 13.88 -2.68
N VAL A 49 17.09 12.95 -1.76
CA VAL A 49 18.16 12.28 -1.03
C VAL A 49 18.04 10.76 -1.16
N PRO A 50 19.10 10.07 -1.64
CA PRO A 50 19.12 8.61 -1.66
C PRO A 50 18.95 8.08 -0.23
N THR A 51 17.85 7.38 0.00
CA THR A 51 17.47 6.84 1.31
C THR A 51 17.30 5.33 1.20
N ASP A 52 17.60 4.61 2.28
CA ASP A 52 17.41 3.17 2.35
C ASP A 52 15.92 2.80 2.14
N GLY A 53 15.69 1.73 1.38
CA GLY A 53 14.34 1.29 1.03
C GLY A 53 13.48 0.90 2.23
N LEU A 54 14.10 0.37 3.29
CA LEU A 54 13.38 -0.01 4.51
C LEU A 54 12.92 1.22 5.29
N THR A 55 13.74 2.27 5.34
CA THR A 55 13.35 3.55 5.96
C THR A 55 12.16 4.19 5.23
N VAL A 56 12.20 4.22 3.89
CA VAL A 56 11.07 4.75 3.09
C VAL A 56 9.81 3.89 3.30
N PHE A 57 9.96 2.56 3.30
CA PHE A 57 8.85 1.65 3.57
C PHE A 57 8.25 1.87 4.96
N ALA A 58 9.06 2.00 6.00
CA ALA A 58 8.59 2.22 7.36
C ALA A 58 7.82 3.54 7.50
N HIS A 59 8.26 4.61 6.84
CA HIS A 59 7.52 5.87 6.79
C HIS A 59 6.14 5.72 6.13
N GLN A 60 6.07 5.04 4.99
CA GLN A 60 4.80 4.80 4.29
C GLN A 60 3.88 3.89 5.11
N PHE A 61 4.44 2.81 5.67
CA PHE A 61 3.71 1.87 6.51
C PHE A 61 3.15 2.56 7.75
N SER A 62 3.96 3.36 8.44
CA SER A 62 3.53 4.12 9.62
C SER A 62 2.38 5.08 9.28
N SER A 63 2.45 5.75 8.12
CA SER A 63 1.38 6.64 7.65
C SER A 63 0.07 5.91 7.40
N ILE A 64 0.11 4.73 6.78
CA ILE A 64 -1.08 3.88 6.54
C ILE A 64 -1.62 3.30 7.85
N ALA A 65 -0.72 2.76 8.68
CA ALA A 65 -1.08 2.14 9.95
C ALA A 65 -1.70 3.15 10.93
N GLY A 66 -1.22 4.40 10.92
CA GLY A 66 -1.77 5.49 11.74
C GLY A 66 -3.21 5.86 11.37
N ALA A 67 -3.63 5.68 10.11
CA ALA A 67 -5.00 5.96 9.68
C ALA A 67 -6.01 4.91 10.19
N GLY A 68 -5.58 3.66 10.38
CA GLY A 68 -6.43 2.53 10.77
C GLY A 68 -7.18 2.70 12.10
N PRO A 69 -6.53 3.11 13.20
CA PRO A 69 -7.20 3.34 14.48
C PRO A 69 -8.28 4.42 14.41
N VAL A 70 -8.04 5.48 13.63
CA VAL A 70 -8.99 6.59 13.48
C VAL A 70 -10.21 6.15 12.69
N THR A 71 -10.01 5.53 11.52
CA THR A 71 -11.13 5.06 10.70
C THR A 71 -11.88 3.91 11.36
N GLY A 72 -11.19 3.00 12.04
CA GLY A 72 -11.77 1.91 12.80
C GLY A 72 -12.66 2.40 13.95
N ALA A 73 -12.20 3.38 14.73
CA ALA A 73 -13.00 3.97 15.81
C ALA A 73 -14.26 4.69 15.28
N ILE A 74 -14.14 5.43 14.17
CA ILE A 74 -15.28 6.10 13.51
C ILE A 74 -16.28 5.06 13.01
N GLN A 75 -15.82 4.01 12.34
CA GLN A 75 -16.69 2.96 11.80
C GLN A 75 -17.39 2.18 12.92
N ALA A 76 -16.68 1.91 14.03
CA ALA A 76 -17.25 1.28 15.22
C ALA A 76 -18.32 2.17 15.89
N ALA A 77 -18.08 3.48 15.98
CA ALA A 77 -19.09 4.42 16.48
C ALA A 77 -20.32 4.48 15.56
N ALA A 78 -20.13 4.47 14.24
CA ALA A 78 -21.22 4.49 13.27
C ALA A 78 -22.10 3.22 13.33
N PHE A 79 -21.51 2.05 13.56
CA PHE A 79 -22.26 0.80 13.64
C PHE A 79 -22.69 0.40 15.06
N GLY A 80 -22.16 1.06 16.10
CA GLY A 80 -22.44 0.75 17.51
C GLY A 80 -23.29 1.78 18.26
N TRP A 81 -23.34 3.05 17.81
CA TRP A 81 -23.97 4.16 18.56
C TRP A 81 -24.94 5.02 17.74
N LEU A 82 -24.91 5.00 16.41
CA LEU A 82 -25.98 5.66 15.64
C LEU A 82 -27.27 4.84 15.80
N PRO A 83 -28.41 5.46 16.15
CA PRO A 83 -29.68 4.74 16.18
C PRO A 83 -29.99 4.28 14.75
N VAL A 84 -30.26 2.98 14.61
CA VAL A 84 -30.86 2.41 13.40
C VAL A 84 -32.27 2.93 13.18
#